data_AF-A0A7X2Z108-F1
#
_entry.id   AF-A0A7X2Z108-F1
#
_cell.length_a   1.000
_cell.length_b   1.000
_cell.length_c   1.000
_cell.angle_alpha   90.00
_cell.angle_beta   90.00
_cell.angle_gamma   90.00
#
_symmetry.space_group_name_H-M   'P 1'
#
loop_
_entity.id
_entity.type
_entity.pdbx_description
1 polymer ?
#
loop_
_entity_poly.entity_id
_entity_poly.type
_entity_poly.pdbx_seq_one_letter_code
_entity_poly.pdbx_strand_id
1 'polypeptide(L)' 'MIVKDNVEHLIGRELTEKETRTIDWLNTWEASTSSTIAHLINAAYINGRLMQKERNKE' A
#
# COMPACT_ATOMS: atom_id res chain seq x y z
N MET A 1 0.28 5.22 10.68
CA MET A 1 0.74 6.16 9.63
C MET A 1 1.16 5.35 8.42
N ILE A 2 0.77 5.78 7.23
CA ILE A 2 1.17 5.17 5.96
C ILE A 2 2.56 5.70 5.61
N VAL A 3 3.55 4.81 5.51
CA VAL A 3 4.93 5.14 5.15
C VAL A 3 5.09 5.06 3.64
N LYS A 4 5.40 6.18 2.98
CA LYS A 4 5.51 6.30 1.52
C LYS A 4 6.52 5.32 0.92
N ASP A 5 7.73 5.27 1.48
CA ASP A 5 8.80 4.38 1.04
C ASP A 5 8.38 2.91 1.08
N ASN A 6 7.57 2.52 2.07
CA ASN A 6 7.03 1.17 2.13
C ASN A 6 6.03 0.93 0.99
N VAL A 7 5.15 1.89 0.71
CA VAL A 7 4.21 1.78 -0.42
C VAL A 7 4.96 1.70 -1.76
N GLU A 8 6.01 2.50 -1.96
CA GLU A 8 6.88 2.45 -3.13
C GLU A 8 7.54 1.08 -3.30
N HIS A 9 8.07 0.54 -2.20
CA HIS A 9 8.65 -0.80 -2.18
C HIS A 9 7.63 -1.89 -2.56
N LEU A 10 6.40 -1.79 -2.07
CA LEU A 10 5.32 -2.74 -2.40
C LEU A 10 4.91 -2.63 -3.87
N ILE A 11 4.79 -1.42 -4.43
CA ILE A 11 4.38 -1.22 -5.83
C ILE A 11 5.55 -1.51 -6.80
N GLY A 12 6.81 -1.34 -6.37
CA GLY A 12 8.01 -1.53 -7.18
C GLY A 12 8.36 -0.33 -8.06
N ARG A 13 7.88 0.88 -7.69
CA ARG A 13 8.22 2.16 -8.33
C ARG A 13 8.00 3.32 -7.36
N GLU A 14 8.56 4.48 -7.70
CA GLU A 14 8.28 5.73 -7.02
C GLU A 14 6.80 6.12 -7.12
N LEU A 15 6.29 6.78 -6.08
CA LEU A 15 4.94 7.32 -6.05
C LEU A 15 4.84 8.52 -6.99
N THR A 16 3.75 8.58 -7.73
CA THR A 16 3.39 9.80 -8.47
C THR A 16 3.05 10.92 -7.49
N GLU A 17 3.09 12.17 -7.95
CA GLU A 17 2.68 13.32 -7.15
C GLU A 17 1.23 13.21 -6.64
N LYS A 18 0.33 12.61 -7.43
CA LYS A 18 -1.07 12.38 -7.03
C LYS A 18 -1.17 11.35 -5.90
N GLU A 19 -0.42 10.26 -5.99
CA GLU A 19 -0.40 9.22 -4.95
C GLU A 19 0.26 9.74 -3.66
N THR A 20 1.34 10.50 -3.80
CA THR A 20 2.02 11.17 -2.68
C THR A 20 1.06 12.08 -1.92
N ARG A 21 0.34 12.96 -2.64
CA ARG A 21 -0.67 13.85 -2.05
C ARG A 21 -1.82 13.09 -1.40
N THR A 22 -2.23 11.98 -2.00
CA THR A 22 -3.29 11.12 -1.43
C THR A 22 -2.83 10.51 -0.11
N ILE A 23 -1.61 9.97 -0.05
CA ILE A 23 -1.04 9.40 1.18
C ILE A 23 -0.88 10.48 2.26
N ASP A 24 -0.43 11.69 1.89
CA ASP A 24 -0.33 12.81 2.82
C ASP A 24 -1.68 13.19 3.41
N TRP A 25 -2.70 13.31 2.56
CA TRP A 25 -4.07 13.57 3.00
C TRP A 25 -4.61 12.46 3.90
N LEU A 26 -4.38 11.19 3.57
CA LEU A 26 -4.79 10.06 4.42
C LEU A 26 -4.09 10.10 5.77
N ASN A 27 -2.81 10.52 5.82
CA ASN A 27 -2.05 10.64 7.05
C ASN A 27 -2.49 11.82 7.95
N THR A 28 -3.34 12.73 7.47
CA THR A 28 -3.96 13.75 8.35
C THR A 28 -5.17 13.21 9.12
N TRP A 29 -5.63 12.00 8.80
CA TRP A 29 -6.72 11.35 9.54
C TRP A 29 -6.24 10.86 10.91
N GLU A 30 -7.19 10.43 11.74
CA GLU A 30 -6.86 9.81 13.02
C GLU A 30 -5.81 8.70 12.84
N ALA A 31 -4.88 8.62 13.79
CA ALA A 31 -3.74 7.70 13.71
C ALA A 31 -4.18 6.24 13.57
N SER A 32 -5.27 5.86 14.23
CA SER A 32 -5.94 4.56 14.12
C SER A 32 -6.38 4.27 12.68
N THR A 33 -7.11 5.20 12.06
CA THR A 33 -7.62 5.06 10.69
C THR A 33 -6.48 4.97 9.68
N SER A 34 -5.49 5.86 9.80
CA SER A 34 -4.27 5.82 8.97
C SER A 34 -3.51 4.50 9.11
N SER A 35 -3.47 3.94 10.33
CA SER A 35 -2.86 2.63 10.61
C SER A 35 -3.65 1.49 9.96
N THR A 36 -4.98 1.52 10.06
CA THR A 36 -5.85 0.52 9.41
C THR A 36 -5.65 0.52 7.90
N ILE A 37 -5.57 1.68 7.26
CA ILE A 37 -5.33 1.78 5.81
C ILE A 37 -3.95 1.21 5.45
N ALA A 38 -2.90 1.51 6.23
CA ALA A 38 -1.57 0.94 6.00
C ALA A 38 -1.58 -0.60 6.04
N HIS A 39 -2.33 -1.19 6.98
CA HIS A 39 -2.51 -2.64 7.06
C HIS A 39 -3.25 -3.20 5.85
N LEU A 40 -4.31 -2.52 5.39
CA LEU A 40 -5.07 -2.94 4.20
C LEU A 40 -4.20 -2.93 2.94
N ILE A 41 -3.37 -1.90 2.75
CA ILE A 41 -2.44 -1.82 1.61
C ILE A 41 -1.46 -3.00 1.63
N ASN A 42 -0.85 -3.28 2.78
CA ASN A 42 0.07 -4.40 2.93
C ASN A 42 -0.62 -5.75 2.69
N ALA A 43 -1.81 -5.94 3.24
CA ALA A 43 -2.61 -7.15 3.04
C ALA A 43 -2.98 -7.35 1.56
N ALA A 44 -3.39 -6.28 0.86
CA ALA A 44 -3.70 -6.34 -0.57
C ALA A 44 -2.48 -6.77 -1.39
N TYR A 45 -1.28 -6.26 -1.07
CA TYR A 45 -0.05 -6.68 -1.74
C TYR A 45 0.28 -8.17 -1.50
N ILE A 46 0.24 -8.61 -0.24
CA ILE A 46 0.56 -10.01 0.12
C ILE A 46 -0.40 -10.97 -0.58
N ASN A 47 -1.71 -10.72 -0.49
CA ASN A 47 -2.72 -11.58 -1.08
C ASN A 47 -2.69 -11.52 -2.61
N GLY A 48 -2.45 -10.35 -3.20
CA GLY A 48 -2.26 -10.20 -4.64
C GLY A 48 -1.11 -11.04 -5.18
N ARG A 49 0.03 -11.08 -4.46
CA ARG A 49 1.17 -11.95 -4.81
C ARG A 49 0.87 -13.44 -4.69
N LEU A 50 0.09 -13.86 -3.68
CA LEU A 50 -0.32 -15.26 -3.54
C LEU A 50 -1.15 -15.71 -4.76
N MET A 51 -2.14 -14.92 -5.16
CA MET A 51 -2.98 -15.24 -6.33
C MET A 51 -2.21 -15.24 -7.66
N GLN A 52 -1.13 -14.46 -7.79
CA GLN A 52 -0.26 -14.52 -8.98
C GLN A 52 0.58 -15.80 -9.00
N LYS A 53 1.10 -16.23 -7.84
CA LYS A 53 1.88 -17.47 -7.74
C LYS A 53 1.04 -18.70 -8.03
N GLU A 54 -0.23 -18.72 -7.62
CA GLU A 54 -1.14 -19.82 -7.92
C GLU A 54 -1.45 -19.89 -9.41
N ARG A 55 -1.76 -18.76 -10.05
CA ARG A 55 -2.01 -18.69 -11.50
C ARG A 55 -0.82 -19.10 -12.38
N ASN A 56 0.41 -18.88 -11.91
CA ASN A 56 1.62 -19.26 -12.65
C ASN A 56 2.01 -20.75 -12.50
N LYS A 57 1.28 -21.51 -11.66
CA LYS A 57 1.49 -22.97 -11.47
C LYS A 57 0.53 -23.82 -12.29
N GLU A 58 -0.51 -23.22 -12.85
CA GLU A 58 -1.45 -23.82 -13.82
C GLU A 58 -0.90 -23.70 -15.24
#